data_AF-B3EGZ1-F1
#
_entry.id   AF-B3EGZ1-F1
#
_cell.length_a   1.000
_cell.length_b   1.000
_cell.length_c   1.000
_cell.angle_alpha   90.00
_cell.angle_beta   90.00
_cell.angle_gamma   90.00
#
_symmetry.space_group_name_H-M   'P 1'
#
loop_
_entity.id
_entity.type
_entity.pdbx_description
1 polymer ?
#
loop_
_entity_poly.entity_id
_entity_poly.type
_entity_poly.pdbx_seq_one_letter_code
_entity_poly.pdbx_strand_id
1 'polypeptide(L)'
;MPGKNRKLTAAEKAEKKRRRETYMTIFINGKQKRVKRPQTIDGMDVEEFIRRNADPIWLHQNEMWEYIDTGSDAADGEDCHDANSEEDRNFSW
;
A
#
# COMPACT_ATOMS: atom_id res chain seq x y z
N MET A 1 -46.15 -16.71 -7.49
CA MET A 1 -46.31 -15.62 -8.48
C MET A 1 -45.06 -15.60 -9.37
N PRO A 2 -45.13 -16.00 -10.63
CA PRO A 2 -44.00 -15.82 -11.54
C PRO A 2 -43.69 -14.32 -11.66
N GLY A 3 -42.43 -13.95 -11.42
CA GLY A 3 -41.99 -12.55 -11.43
C GLY A 3 -42.16 -11.91 -12.82
N LYS A 4 -42.38 -10.60 -12.85
CA LYS A 4 -42.46 -9.84 -14.10
C LYS A 4 -41.13 -9.95 -14.86
N ASN A 5 -41.09 -10.77 -15.90
CA ASN A 5 -39.97 -10.89 -16.84
C ASN A 5 -39.96 -9.67 -17.79
N ARG A 6 -39.72 -8.48 -17.24
CA ARG A 6 -39.53 -7.24 -18.00
C ARG A 6 -38.04 -7.00 -18.22
N LYS A 7 -37.68 -6.41 -19.36
CA LYS A 7 -36.30 -5.94 -19.61
C LYS A 7 -35.95 -4.85 -18.58
N LEU A 8 -34.79 -4.99 -17.94
CA LEU A 8 -34.26 -4.01 -17.00
C LEU A 8 -33.93 -2.69 -17.73
N THR A 9 -34.29 -1.56 -17.11
CA THR A 9 -33.90 -0.22 -17.57
C THR A 9 -32.39 0.00 -17.35
N ALA A 10 -31.83 1.03 -17.99
CA ALA A 10 -30.42 1.38 -17.83
C ALA A 10 -30.07 1.68 -16.35
N ALA A 11 -30.95 2.42 -15.65
CA ALA A 11 -30.78 2.71 -14.22
C ALA A 11 -30.78 1.44 -13.35
N GLU A 12 -31.69 0.50 -13.62
CA GLU A 12 -31.75 -0.78 -12.90
C GLU A 12 -30.49 -1.65 -13.14
N LYS A 13 -29.92 -1.60 -14.36
CA LYS A 13 -28.66 -2.27 -14.68
C LYS A 13 -27.46 -1.63 -13.95
N ALA A 14 -27.39 -0.31 -13.93
CA ALA A 14 -26.34 0.43 -13.22
C ALA A 14 -26.37 0.14 -11.72
N GLU A 15 -27.56 0.15 -11.12
CA GLU A 15 -27.74 -0.19 -9.71
C GLU A 15 -27.33 -1.64 -9.41
N LYS A 16 -27.66 -2.58 -10.31
CA LYS A 16 -27.21 -3.97 -10.19
C LYS A 16 -25.69 -4.08 -10.26
N LYS A 17 -25.04 -3.27 -11.10
CA LYS A 17 -23.57 -3.21 -11.20
C LYS A 17 -22.96 -2.69 -9.90
N ARG A 18 -23.43 -1.54 -9.39
CA ARG A 18 -23.02 -0.98 -8.10
C ARG A 18 -23.14 -2.00 -6.97
N ARG A 19 -24.28 -2.71 -6.88
CA ARG A 19 -24.50 -3.74 -5.86
C ARG A 19 -23.51 -4.91 -5.94
N ARG A 20 -23.03 -5.25 -7.14
CA ARG A 20 -22.03 -6.33 -7.35
C ARG A 20 -20.61 -5.88 -7.00
N GLU A 21 -20.31 -4.61 -7.20
CA GLU A 21 -19.04 -3.98 -6.82
C GLU A 21 -18.96 -3.84 -5.29
N THR A 22 -20.01 -3.34 -4.64
CA THR A 22 -19.99 -3.11 -3.18
C THR A 22 -20.11 -4.38 -2.34
N TYR A 23 -20.82 -5.41 -2.84
CA TYR A 23 -21.10 -6.63 -2.07
C TYR A 23 -20.65 -7.88 -2.80
N MET A 24 -20.11 -8.82 -2.04
CA MET A 24 -19.88 -10.20 -2.48
C MET A 24 -20.77 -11.16 -1.70
N THR A 25 -20.97 -12.35 -2.26
CA THR A 25 -21.72 -13.40 -1.58
C THR A 25 -20.74 -14.50 -1.23
N ILE A 26 -20.66 -14.83 0.05
CA ILE A 26 -19.76 -15.84 0.59
C ILE A 26 -20.58 -16.93 1.28
N PHE A 27 -20.02 -18.13 1.37
CA PHE A 27 -20.63 -19.23 2.12
C PHE A 27 -19.90 -19.36 3.45
N ILE A 28 -20.62 -19.12 4.55
CA ILE A 28 -20.12 -19.32 5.90
C ILE A 28 -20.97 -20.41 6.53
N ASN A 29 -20.35 -21.52 6.95
CA ASN A 29 -21.01 -22.64 7.63
C ASN A 29 -22.20 -23.22 6.83
N GLY A 30 -22.03 -23.38 5.52
CA GLY A 30 -23.08 -23.88 4.62
C GLY A 30 -24.22 -22.90 4.35
N LYS A 31 -24.18 -21.67 4.88
CA LYS A 31 -25.16 -20.62 4.64
C LYS A 31 -24.60 -19.55 3.72
N GLN A 32 -25.40 -19.16 2.73
CA GLN A 32 -25.06 -18.09 1.79
C GLN A 32 -25.32 -16.72 2.43
N LYS A 33 -24.27 -15.91 2.61
CA LYS A 33 -24.34 -14.58 3.24
C LYS A 33 -23.81 -13.50 2.28
N ARG A 34 -24.54 -12.38 2.19
CA ARG A 34 -24.08 -11.17 1.47
C ARG A 34 -23.25 -10.31 2.43
N VAL A 35 -22.00 -10.04 2.06
CA VAL A 35 -21.05 -9.24 2.86
C VAL A 35 -20.48 -8.11 2.00
N LYS A 36 -20.16 -6.97 2.61
CA LYS A 36 -19.46 -5.88 1.92
C LYS A 36 -18.10 -6.39 1.45
N ARG A 37 -17.69 -6.05 0.23
CA ARG A 37 -16.34 -6.40 -0.22
C ARG A 37 -15.33 -5.65 0.67
N PRO A 38 -14.28 -6.31 1.18
CA PRO A 38 -13.15 -5.57 1.74
C PRO A 38 -12.66 -4.58 0.68
N GLN A 39 -12.27 -3.38 1.12
CA GLN A 39 -11.79 -2.36 0.19
C GLN A 39 -10.45 -2.84 -0.34
N THR A 40 -10.39 -3.22 -1.61
CA THR A 40 -9.13 -3.58 -2.27
C THR A 40 -8.87 -2.46 -3.27
N ILE A 41 -7.85 -1.65 -3.02
CA ILE A 41 -7.49 -0.51 -3.87
C ILE A 41 -6.62 -1.08 -5.01
N ASP A 42 -7.06 -0.94 -6.26
CA ASP A 42 -6.34 -1.42 -7.46
C ASP A 42 -5.86 -2.89 -7.42
N GLY A 43 -6.60 -3.77 -6.75
CA GLY A 43 -6.23 -5.19 -6.60
C GLY A 43 -5.19 -5.46 -5.52
N MET A 44 -4.82 -4.43 -4.75
CA MET A 44 -3.89 -4.47 -3.63
C MET A 44 -4.65 -4.26 -2.31
N ASP A 45 -4.11 -4.83 -1.24
CA ASP A 45 -4.62 -4.57 0.11
C ASP A 45 -4.43 -3.10 0.49
N VAL A 46 -5.29 -2.56 1.37
CA VAL A 46 -5.27 -1.13 1.73
C VAL A 46 -3.93 -0.75 2.34
N GLU A 47 -3.43 -1.60 3.23
CA GLU A 47 -2.17 -1.45 3.94
C GLU A 47 -0.98 -1.42 2.97
N GLU A 48 -1.02 -2.29 1.95
CA GLU A 48 0.04 -2.39 0.95
C GLU A 48 -0.01 -1.22 -0.06
N PHE A 49 -1.22 -0.71 -0.36
CA PHE A 49 -1.37 0.53 -1.14
C PHE A 49 -0.82 1.75 -0.39
N ILE A 50 -1.10 1.84 0.91
CA ILE A 50 -0.57 2.88 1.80
C ILE A 50 0.96 2.84 1.81
N ARG A 51 1.57 1.67 2.02
CA ARG A 51 3.03 1.54 2.08
C ARG A 51 3.73 2.03 0.81
N ARG A 52 3.12 1.81 -0.37
CA ARG A 52 3.72 2.20 -1.66
C ARG A 52 3.55 3.67 -2.03
N ASN A 53 2.48 4.33 -1.56
CA ASN A 53 2.09 5.65 -2.06
C ASN A 53 2.10 6.75 -0.99
N ALA A 54 2.19 6.40 0.30
CA ALA A 54 2.10 7.39 1.37
C ALA A 54 3.39 8.16 1.57
N ASP A 55 3.26 9.49 1.69
CA ASP A 55 4.37 10.36 2.08
C ASP A 55 4.76 10.13 3.56
N PRO A 56 6.03 10.35 3.95
CA PRO A 56 6.49 10.24 5.34
C PRO A 56 5.68 11.09 6.34
N ILE A 57 5.18 12.25 5.89
CA ILE A 57 4.30 13.13 6.67
C ILE A 57 2.96 12.45 6.94
N TRP A 58 2.43 11.74 5.95
CA TRP A 58 1.16 11.04 6.07
C TRP A 58 1.29 9.80 6.98
N LEU A 59 2.40 9.07 6.86
CA LEU A 59 2.73 7.94 7.73
C LEU A 59 2.85 8.38 9.19
N HIS A 60 3.52 9.51 9.45
CA HIS A 60 3.65 10.14 10.77
C HIS A 60 2.30 10.47 11.41
N GLN A 61 1.39 11.09 10.64
CA GLN A 61 0.07 11.49 11.14
C GLN A 61 -0.86 10.29 11.45
N ASN A 62 -0.63 9.15 10.82
CA ASN A 62 -1.40 7.92 11.03
C ASN A 62 -0.66 6.90 11.91
N GLU A 63 0.36 7.35 12.65
CA GLU A 63 1.17 6.55 13.58
C GLU A 63 1.86 5.32 12.95
N MET A 64 2.10 5.37 11.64
CA MET A 64 2.70 4.29 10.83
C MET A 64 4.22 4.49 10.63
N TRP A 65 4.91 4.68 11.75
CA TRP A 65 6.35 4.97 11.81
C TRP A 65 7.23 3.84 11.29
N GLU A 66 6.76 2.59 11.38
CA GLU A 66 7.48 1.39 10.94
C GLU A 66 7.80 1.40 9.43
N TYR A 67 7.13 2.25 8.66
CA TYR A 67 7.33 2.37 7.21
C TYR A 67 8.09 3.63 6.79
N ILE A 68 8.49 4.48 7.75
CA ILE A 68 9.33 5.64 7.43
C ILE A 68 10.75 5.13 7.21
N ASP A 69 11.21 5.15 5.96
CA ASP A 69 12.60 4.86 5.61
C ASP A 69 13.50 6.01 6.09
N THR A 70 13.95 5.92 7.35
CA THR A 70 15.00 6.77 7.88
C THR A 70 16.31 6.25 7.30
N GLY A 71 16.76 6.78 6.16
CA GLY A 71 17.94 6.29 5.43
C GLY A 71 19.29 6.35 6.16
N SER A 72 19.40 5.81 7.39
CA SER A 72 20.59 5.81 8.25
C SER A 72 21.29 4.46 8.35
N ASP A 73 20.78 3.39 7.74
CA ASP A 73 21.35 2.04 7.91
C ASP A 73 22.18 1.56 6.70
N ALA A 74 22.46 2.44 5.73
CA ALA A 74 23.17 2.08 4.51
C ALA A 74 24.36 3.00 4.18
N ALA A 75 24.98 3.63 5.18
CA ALA A 75 26.20 4.39 4.99
C ALA A 75 27.29 3.92 5.98
N ASP A 76 28.36 3.37 5.39
CA ASP A 76 29.75 3.53 5.85
C ASP A 76 30.30 2.52 6.86
N GLY A 77 30.40 1.26 6.42
CA GLY A 77 31.28 0.24 6.97
C GLY A 77 32.59 0.05 6.18
N GLU A 78 33.28 1.13 5.80
CA GLU A 78 34.64 1.09 5.25
C GLU A 78 35.60 1.62 6.34
N ASP A 79 36.08 0.71 7.18
CA ASP A 79 37.18 0.93 8.12
C ASP A 79 38.52 0.84 7.36
N CYS A 80 39.26 1.95 7.27
CA CYS A 80 40.67 1.92 6.89
C CYS A 80 41.52 2.64 7.96
N HIS A 81 41.99 1.87 8.95
CA HIS A 81 43.01 2.30 9.90
C HIS A 81 44.39 2.50 9.22
N ASP A 82 44.78 3.78 9.15
CA ASP A 82 46.09 4.43 9.33
C ASP A 82 47.41 3.61 9.29
N ALA A 83 48.40 4.06 8.49
CA ALA A 83 49.83 4.09 8.87
C ALA A 83 50.73 4.85 7.86
N ASN A 84 51.28 6.00 8.30
CA ASN A 84 52.57 6.62 7.97
C ASN A 84 53.42 6.16 6.76
N SER A 85 53.72 7.08 5.84
CA SER A 85 55.07 7.34 5.28
C SER A 85 55.13 8.78 4.72
N GLU A 86 55.68 9.74 5.46
CA GLU A 86 57.07 10.24 5.29
C GLU A 86 57.45 10.68 3.88
N GLU A 87 56.90 11.80 3.36
CA GLU A 87 57.62 12.73 2.47
C GLU A 87 57.06 14.15 2.72
N ASP A 88 57.39 14.77 3.85
CA ASP A 88 58.50 15.73 3.93
C ASP A 88 58.60 16.73 2.76
N ARG A 89 58.28 17.99 3.10
CA ARG A 89 58.98 19.20 2.64
C ARG A 89 58.89 19.53 1.14
N ASN A 90 58.02 20.47 0.80
CA ASN A 90 58.55 21.76 0.33
C ASN A 90 57.49 22.89 0.32
N PHE A 91 57.58 23.75 1.32
CA PHE A 91 57.15 25.15 1.24
C PHE A 91 58.33 25.96 0.70
N SER A 92 58.15 26.74 -0.38
CA SER A 92 58.86 27.99 -0.78
C SER A 92 58.60 28.20 -2.30
N TRP A 93 58.08 29.30 -2.85
CA TRP A 93 58.19 30.75 -2.61
C TRP A 93 56.89 31.45 -3.04
#